data_AF-A0A2V9W7N0-F1
#
_entry.id   AF-A0A2V9W7N0-F1
#
_cell.length_a   1.000
_cell.length_b   1.000
_cell.length_c   1.000
_cell.angle_alpha   90.00
_cell.angle_beta   90.00
_cell.angle_gamma   90.00
#
_symmetry.space_group_name_H-M   'P 1'
#
loop_
_entity.id
_entity.type
_entity.pdbx_description
1 polymer ?
#
loop_
_entity_poly.entity_id
_entity_poly.type
_entity_poly.pdbx_seq_one_letter_code
_entity_poly.pdbx_strand_id
1 'polypeptide(L)'
;MSLGTAIESRGQSDSENLMAGQGIQRREVLRILGTAAAAAQFPGFSKWGFACGHIGNAALQIKPATYSPQFFTTAEYPMVERLADIIIPNDGTPGAKEAGVAEFIDFMVANDRETQYAFRMGLGWLNAHSEQTKGKRFVELTREQQNSLLEPLGFKDKARAGEETGQRFFRMMREYTVTGFYTSEIGYKALDNPALKFYSESPECPHKGDPEHQHLLPQS
;
A
#
# COMPACT_ATOMS: atom_id res chain seq x y z
N MET A 1 -39.44 2.83 59.82
CA MET A 1 -40.05 2.80 58.47
C MET A 1 -39.84 4.17 57.84
N SER A 2 -39.18 4.18 56.68
CA SER A 2 -39.01 5.27 55.68
C SER A 2 -38.89 6.74 56.12
N LEU A 3 -37.66 7.25 55.99
CA LEU A 3 -37.33 8.64 55.63
C LEU A 3 -36.41 8.49 54.39
N GLY A 4 -36.50 9.20 53.26
CA GLY A 4 -37.01 10.53 52.97
C GLY A 4 -35.94 11.22 52.09
N THR A 5 -36.32 11.62 50.87
CA THR A 5 -35.51 12.07 49.71
C THR A 5 -34.78 13.42 49.88
N ALA A 6 -33.85 13.71 48.93
CA ALA A 6 -33.23 15.00 48.51
C ALA A 6 -31.95 15.42 49.29
N ILE A 7 -30.73 15.58 48.73
CA ILE A 7 -30.20 16.29 47.53
C ILE A 7 -30.46 17.81 47.54
N GLU A 8 -29.41 18.56 47.16
CA GLU A 8 -29.23 20.02 46.99
C GLU A 8 -28.86 20.81 48.26
N SER A 9 -27.95 21.79 48.28
CA SER A 9 -27.16 22.50 47.26
C SER A 9 -26.08 23.30 48.05
N ARG A 10 -24.78 23.19 47.72
CA ARG A 10 -24.02 24.07 46.80
C ARG A 10 -23.59 25.41 47.41
N GLY A 11 -22.32 25.74 47.17
CA GLY A 11 -21.77 27.09 47.22
C GLY A 11 -20.30 27.07 47.64
N GLN A 12 -19.37 26.90 46.67
CA GLN A 12 -18.59 27.98 46.01
C GLN A 12 -17.31 28.26 46.83
N SER A 13 -16.09 28.39 46.34
CA SER A 13 -15.43 28.52 45.04
C SER A 13 -13.98 28.04 45.29
N ASP A 14 -13.21 27.52 44.35
CA ASP A 14 -12.55 28.31 43.32
C ASP A 14 -12.17 27.42 42.13
N SER A 15 -12.67 27.86 40.98
CA SER A 15 -12.16 27.58 39.65
C SER A 15 -10.75 28.14 39.50
N GLU A 16 -9.77 27.30 39.14
CA GLU A 16 -8.70 27.62 38.18
C GLU A 16 -7.74 26.42 38.06
N ASN A 17 -7.88 25.66 36.97
CA ASN A 17 -6.76 25.20 36.12
C ASN A 17 -7.32 24.28 35.03
N LEU A 18 -7.86 24.92 33.99
CA LEU A 18 -8.08 24.32 32.70
C LEU A 18 -6.77 24.50 31.91
N MET A 19 -5.91 23.49 31.86
CA MET A 19 -4.81 23.42 30.89
C MET A 19 -4.65 21.97 30.42
N ALA A 20 -4.88 21.77 29.12
CA ALA A 20 -4.68 20.53 28.40
C ALA A 20 -3.19 20.14 28.42
N GLY A 21 -2.89 18.96 28.96
CA GLY A 21 -1.51 18.49 29.10
C GLY A 21 -1.44 17.13 29.79
N GLN A 22 -1.93 16.09 29.12
CA GLN A 22 -1.56 14.71 29.47
C GLN A 22 -0.91 14.13 28.21
N GLY A 23 0.40 14.32 28.09
CA GLY A 23 1.21 13.68 27.06
C GLY A 23 1.04 12.17 27.11
N ILE A 24 1.08 11.54 25.94
CA ILE A 24 0.89 10.10 25.72
C ILE A 24 1.55 9.30 26.85
N GLN A 25 0.75 8.52 27.58
CA GLN A 25 1.24 7.82 28.76
C GLN A 25 2.25 6.75 28.33
N ARG A 26 3.31 6.52 29.12
CA ARG A 26 4.34 5.48 28.83
C ARG A 26 3.72 4.11 28.51
N ARG A 27 2.61 3.77 29.18
CA ARG A 27 1.85 2.53 28.95
C ARG A 27 1.16 2.50 27.59
N GLU A 28 0.68 3.65 27.13
CA GLU A 28 0.05 3.82 25.83
C GLU A 28 1.10 3.73 24.72
N VAL A 29 2.27 4.36 24.90
CA VAL A 29 3.42 4.16 24.00
C VAL A 29 3.84 2.70 23.96
N LEU A 30 3.97 2.02 25.12
CA LEU A 30 4.34 0.60 25.17
C LEU A 30 3.27 -0.31 24.57
N ARG A 31 1.99 0.03 24.70
CA ARG A 31 0.91 -0.68 24.02
C ARG A 31 0.99 -0.49 22.51
N ILE A 32 1.16 0.75 22.05
CA ILE A 32 1.28 1.07 20.62
C ILE A 32 2.50 0.36 20.01
N LEU A 33 3.65 0.41 20.67
CA LEU A 33 4.86 -0.31 20.25
C LEU A 33 4.67 -1.82 20.27
N GLY A 34 4.02 -2.38 21.30
CA GLY A 34 3.69 -3.80 21.37
C GLY A 34 2.75 -4.25 20.26
N THR A 35 1.74 -3.45 19.92
CA THR A 35 0.82 -3.73 18.81
C THR A 35 1.50 -3.59 17.44
N ALA A 36 2.40 -2.61 17.27
CA ALA A 36 3.17 -2.44 16.04
C ALA A 36 4.15 -3.60 15.81
N ALA A 37 4.77 -4.14 16.86
CA ALA A 37 5.63 -5.31 16.77
C ALA A 37 4.87 -6.58 16.35
N ALA A 38 3.59 -6.70 16.72
CA ALA A 38 2.71 -7.76 16.22
C ALA A 38 2.37 -7.55 14.74
N ALA A 39 2.13 -6.30 14.31
CA ALA A 39 1.87 -5.95 12.91
C ALA A 39 3.07 -6.28 11.99
N ALA A 40 4.30 -6.17 12.48
CA ALA A 40 5.52 -6.52 11.74
C ALA A 40 5.68 -8.04 11.47
N GLN A 41 4.92 -8.89 12.15
CA GLN A 41 4.93 -10.35 11.96
C GLN A 41 3.97 -10.80 10.84
N PHE A 42 3.12 -9.90 10.33
CA PHE A 42 2.25 -10.21 9.22
C PHE A 42 3.07 -10.25 7.91
N PRO A 43 2.98 -11.32 7.11
CA PRO A 43 3.78 -11.50 5.90
C PRO A 43 3.77 -10.28 4.96
N GLY A 44 2.60 -9.64 4.78
CA GLY A 44 2.44 -8.47 3.91
C GLY A 44 3.06 -7.17 4.42
N PHE A 45 3.42 -7.08 5.71
CA PHE A 45 4.03 -5.88 6.31
C PHE A 45 5.57 -5.98 6.42
N SER A 46 6.14 -7.19 6.29
CA SER A 46 7.59 -7.41 6.37
C SER A 46 8.40 -6.59 5.34
N LYS A 47 7.77 -6.22 4.22
CA LYS A 47 8.35 -5.41 3.13
C LYS A 47 8.25 -3.89 3.34
N TRP A 48 7.51 -3.43 4.36
CA TRP A 48 7.26 -2.01 4.65
C TRP A 48 8.00 -1.52 5.91
N GLY A 49 9.04 -2.25 6.32
CA GLY A 49 9.81 -2.04 7.54
C GLY A 49 10.75 -0.82 7.50
N PHE A 50 10.24 0.38 7.25
CA PHE A 50 11.01 1.62 7.42
C PHE A 50 11.03 2.12 8.88
N ALA A 51 10.40 1.42 9.83
CA ALA A 51 10.29 1.86 11.22
C ALA A 51 11.40 1.35 12.18
N CYS A 52 12.28 0.43 11.75
CA CYS A 52 13.29 -0.16 12.64
C CYS A 52 14.72 0.01 12.12
N GLY A 53 15.16 1.25 11.91
CA GLY A 53 16.56 1.58 11.62
C GLY A 53 17.53 1.45 12.83
N HIS A 54 17.05 1.06 14.02
CA HIS A 54 17.87 1.05 15.25
C HIS A 54 17.89 -0.27 16.04
N ILE A 55 17.35 -1.38 15.51
CA ILE A 55 17.58 -2.70 16.12
C ILE A 55 18.76 -3.34 15.39
N GLY A 56 19.96 -3.13 15.95
CA GLY A 56 21.21 -3.59 15.38
C GLY A 56 21.24 -5.09 15.07
N ASN A 57 21.89 -5.45 13.96
CA ASN A 57 22.49 -6.73 13.63
C ASN A 57 21.83 -8.00 14.21
N ALA A 58 20.51 -8.11 14.11
CA ALA A 58 19.87 -9.41 14.01
C ALA A 58 19.72 -9.67 12.52
N ALA A 59 20.51 -10.60 11.99
CA ALA A 59 20.32 -11.11 10.64
C ALA A 59 18.86 -11.56 10.51
N LEU A 60 18.02 -10.71 9.90
CA LEU A 60 16.69 -11.07 9.47
C LEU A 60 16.90 -12.20 8.47
N GLN A 61 16.72 -13.44 8.92
CA GLN A 61 16.67 -14.56 8.02
C GLN A 61 15.43 -14.37 7.15
N ILE A 62 15.63 -13.83 5.95
CA ILE A 62 14.66 -13.83 4.88
C ILE A 62 14.59 -15.27 4.37
N LYS A 63 13.94 -16.16 5.13
CA LYS A 63 13.29 -17.32 4.54
C LYS A 63 12.10 -16.78 3.75
N PRO A 64 11.84 -17.24 2.52
CA PRO A 64 10.61 -16.84 1.84
C PRO A 64 9.46 -17.37 2.68
N ALA A 65 8.80 -16.49 3.42
CA ALA A 65 7.52 -16.83 4.00
C ALA A 65 6.62 -17.09 2.81
N THR A 66 6.20 -18.34 2.62
CA THR A 66 5.08 -18.64 1.73
C THR A 66 3.94 -17.74 2.19
N TYR A 67 3.67 -16.70 1.41
CA TYR A 67 2.67 -15.71 1.76
C TYR A 67 1.32 -16.39 1.79
N SER A 68 0.60 -16.28 2.92
CA SER A 68 -0.78 -16.72 3.02
C SER A 68 -1.69 -15.52 2.76
N PRO A 69 -2.47 -15.52 1.67
CA PRO A 69 -3.42 -14.45 1.40
C PRO A 69 -4.44 -14.29 2.53
N GLN A 70 -4.82 -13.05 2.81
CA GLN A 70 -5.84 -12.65 3.77
C GLN A 70 -7.23 -12.63 3.14
N PHE A 71 -7.34 -12.20 1.87
CA PHE A 71 -8.62 -12.08 1.18
C PHE A 71 -8.78 -13.06 0.03
N PHE A 72 -7.79 -13.15 -0.86
CA PHE A 72 -7.89 -14.00 -2.04
C PHE A 72 -7.78 -15.47 -1.68
N THR A 73 -8.55 -16.31 -2.36
CA THR A 73 -8.40 -17.77 -2.25
C THR A 73 -7.10 -18.24 -2.90
N THR A 74 -6.72 -19.50 -2.62
CA THR A 74 -5.57 -20.17 -3.26
C THR A 74 -5.67 -20.24 -4.79
N ALA A 75 -6.89 -20.14 -5.35
CA ALA A 75 -7.12 -20.11 -6.79
C ALA A 75 -7.09 -18.68 -7.38
N GLU A 76 -7.40 -17.65 -6.57
CA GLU A 76 -7.47 -16.25 -7.01
C GLU A 76 -6.12 -15.54 -6.87
N TYR A 77 -5.37 -15.80 -5.80
CA TYR A 77 -4.09 -15.13 -5.57
C TYR A 77 -3.08 -15.30 -6.72
N PRO A 78 -2.89 -16.51 -7.32
CA PRO A 78 -2.01 -16.67 -8.48
C PRO A 78 -2.46 -15.88 -9.71
N MET A 79 -3.76 -15.61 -9.82
CA MET A 79 -4.31 -14.79 -10.91
C MET A 79 -3.98 -13.32 -10.70
N VAL A 80 -4.07 -12.82 -9.47
CA VAL A 80 -3.64 -11.46 -9.10
C VAL A 80 -2.15 -11.29 -9.31
N GLU A 81 -1.33 -12.25 -8.86
CA GLU A 81 0.11 -12.26 -9.09
C GLU A 81 0.46 -12.23 -10.58
N ARG A 82 -0.20 -13.07 -11.39
CA ARG A 82 0.00 -13.10 -12.85
C ARG A 82 -0.39 -11.79 -13.51
N LEU A 83 -1.49 -11.18 -13.10
CA LEU A 83 -1.94 -9.90 -13.64
C LEU A 83 -0.95 -8.77 -13.32
N ALA A 84 -0.49 -8.69 -12.08
CA ALA A 84 0.50 -7.70 -11.65
C ALA A 84 1.82 -7.86 -12.44
N ASP A 85 2.29 -9.10 -12.62
CA ASP A 85 3.48 -9.44 -13.42
C ASP A 85 3.33 -9.11 -14.92
N ILE A 86 2.13 -9.18 -15.48
CA ILE A 86 1.89 -8.73 -16.86
C ILE A 86 1.95 -7.20 -16.96
N ILE A 87 1.45 -6.49 -15.95
CA ILE A 87 1.37 -5.02 -15.96
C ILE A 87 2.75 -4.38 -15.74
N ILE A 88 3.55 -4.90 -14.81
CA ILE A 88 4.95 -4.50 -14.60
C ILE A 88 5.83 -5.76 -14.61
N PRO A 89 6.30 -6.18 -15.80
CA PRO A 89 7.12 -7.37 -15.94
C PRO A 89 8.54 -7.15 -15.38
N ASN A 90 9.26 -8.25 -15.21
CA ASN A 90 10.71 -8.23 -14.98
C ASN A 90 11.44 -8.36 -16.33
N ASP A 91 11.75 -7.22 -16.96
CA ASP A 91 12.41 -7.11 -18.27
C ASP A 91 13.82 -6.51 -18.16
N GLY A 92 14.59 -6.98 -17.17
CA GLY A 92 15.96 -6.52 -16.89
C GLY A 92 16.08 -5.72 -15.60
N THR A 93 14.95 -5.33 -15.00
CA THR A 93 14.84 -4.78 -13.65
C THR A 93 13.78 -5.54 -12.84
N PRO A 94 13.87 -5.57 -11.50
CA PRO A 94 12.85 -6.23 -10.67
C PRO A 94 11.44 -5.67 -10.95
N GLY A 95 10.47 -6.54 -11.19
CA GLY A 95 9.10 -6.20 -11.57
C GLY A 95 8.10 -6.30 -10.41
N ALA A 96 6.80 -6.33 -10.72
CA ALA A 96 5.74 -6.37 -9.71
C ALA A 96 5.84 -7.60 -8.78
N LYS A 97 6.31 -8.72 -9.31
CA LYS A 97 6.46 -9.96 -8.53
C LYS A 97 7.53 -9.79 -7.45
N GLU A 98 8.71 -9.32 -7.82
CA GLU A 98 9.81 -9.08 -6.89
C GLU A 98 9.44 -8.00 -5.86
N ALA A 99 8.70 -6.97 -6.29
CA ALA A 99 8.18 -5.91 -5.44
C ALA A 99 7.09 -6.36 -4.45
N GLY A 100 6.58 -7.60 -4.53
CA GLY A 100 5.52 -8.07 -3.64
C GLY A 100 4.16 -7.41 -3.87
N VAL A 101 3.89 -6.96 -5.10
CA VAL A 101 2.68 -6.20 -5.41
C VAL A 101 1.41 -7.02 -5.14
N ALA A 102 1.41 -8.32 -5.43
CA ALA A 102 0.26 -9.18 -5.17
C ALA A 102 -0.12 -9.23 -3.67
N GLU A 103 0.89 -9.22 -2.79
CA GLU A 103 0.70 -9.19 -1.33
C GLU A 103 0.12 -7.85 -0.87
N PHE A 104 0.59 -6.74 -1.48
CA PHE A 104 0.04 -5.42 -1.25
C PHE A 104 -1.43 -5.34 -1.68
N ILE A 105 -1.75 -5.84 -2.88
CA ILE A 105 -3.12 -5.86 -3.38
C ILE A 105 -4.02 -6.66 -2.45
N ASP A 106 -3.63 -7.88 -2.07
CA ASP A 106 -4.40 -8.71 -1.13
C ASP A 106 -4.67 -7.99 0.20
N PHE A 107 -3.65 -7.35 0.77
CA PHE A 107 -3.80 -6.56 1.99
C PHE A 107 -4.78 -5.39 1.82
N MET A 108 -4.65 -4.61 0.74
CA MET A 108 -5.54 -3.48 0.49
C MET A 108 -6.99 -3.92 0.29
N VAL A 109 -7.19 -4.99 -0.49
CA VAL A 109 -8.53 -5.54 -0.75
C VAL A 109 -9.12 -6.16 0.53
N ALA A 110 -8.33 -6.81 1.37
CA ALA A 110 -8.81 -7.36 2.65
C ALA A 110 -9.46 -6.30 3.57
N ASN A 111 -9.10 -5.03 3.42
CA ASN A 111 -9.54 -3.94 4.30
C ASN A 111 -10.57 -2.98 3.69
N ASP A 112 -11.02 -3.18 2.44
CA ASP A 112 -12.06 -2.36 1.81
C ASP A 112 -13.16 -3.18 1.12
N ARG A 113 -14.38 -3.13 1.67
CA ARG A 113 -15.51 -3.96 1.20
C ARG A 113 -15.93 -3.67 -0.24
N GLU A 114 -15.86 -2.42 -0.68
CA GLU A 114 -16.23 -2.07 -2.06
C GLU A 114 -15.23 -2.69 -3.04
N THR A 115 -13.94 -2.55 -2.75
CA THR A 115 -12.85 -3.17 -3.51
C THR A 115 -12.96 -4.70 -3.50
N GLN A 116 -13.31 -5.35 -2.38
CA GLN A 116 -13.52 -6.81 -2.32
C GLN A 116 -14.52 -7.30 -3.36
N TYR A 117 -15.67 -6.63 -3.43
CA TYR A 117 -16.71 -6.98 -4.40
C TYR A 117 -16.23 -6.75 -5.84
N ALA A 118 -15.60 -5.59 -6.10
CA ALA A 118 -15.08 -5.26 -7.43
C ALA A 118 -14.03 -6.27 -7.91
N PHE A 119 -13.11 -6.70 -7.05
CA PHE A 119 -12.08 -7.69 -7.38
C PHE A 119 -12.67 -9.07 -7.64
N ARG A 120 -13.61 -9.56 -6.82
CA ARG A 120 -14.26 -10.86 -7.07
C ARG A 120 -15.03 -10.89 -8.37
N MET A 121 -15.81 -9.84 -8.65
CA MET A 121 -16.54 -9.71 -9.91
C MET A 121 -15.60 -9.67 -11.11
N GLY A 122 -14.50 -8.92 -11.00
CA GLY A 122 -13.51 -8.80 -12.07
C GLY A 122 -12.73 -10.08 -12.34
N LEU A 123 -12.26 -10.77 -11.30
CA LEU A 123 -11.56 -12.06 -11.42
C LEU A 123 -12.48 -13.15 -11.98
N GLY A 124 -13.74 -13.18 -11.53
CA GLY A 124 -14.76 -14.08 -12.06
C GLY A 124 -15.05 -13.82 -13.54
N TRP A 125 -15.27 -12.55 -13.90
CA TRP A 125 -15.49 -12.14 -15.28
C TRP A 125 -14.30 -12.52 -16.17
N LEU A 126 -13.07 -12.27 -15.72
CA LEU A 126 -11.87 -12.54 -16.52
C LEU A 126 -11.67 -14.04 -16.76
N ASN A 127 -11.93 -14.89 -15.77
CA ASN A 127 -11.90 -16.34 -15.96
C ASN A 127 -12.99 -16.80 -16.93
N ALA A 128 -14.24 -16.35 -16.76
CA ALA A 128 -15.34 -16.70 -17.65
C ALA A 128 -15.06 -16.25 -19.10
N HIS A 129 -14.52 -15.04 -19.28
CA HIS A 129 -14.15 -14.51 -20.59
C HIS A 129 -12.99 -15.29 -21.23
N SER A 130 -12.00 -15.70 -20.43
CA SER A 130 -10.91 -16.59 -20.87
C SER A 130 -11.42 -17.95 -21.31
N GLU A 131 -12.31 -18.56 -20.53
CA GLU A 131 -12.92 -19.85 -20.87
C GLU A 131 -13.76 -19.74 -22.14
N GLN A 132 -14.57 -18.68 -22.28
CA GLN A 132 -15.40 -18.46 -23.45
C GLN A 132 -14.60 -18.24 -24.74
N THR A 133 -13.50 -17.50 -24.67
CA THR A 133 -12.74 -17.08 -25.87
C THR A 133 -11.56 -17.98 -26.20
N LYS A 134 -10.99 -18.67 -25.21
CA LYS A 134 -9.77 -19.49 -25.36
C LYS A 134 -9.93 -20.93 -24.84
N GLY A 135 -11.04 -21.27 -24.19
CA GLY A 135 -11.34 -22.63 -23.70
C GLY A 135 -10.57 -23.04 -22.45
N LYS A 136 -9.90 -22.11 -21.76
CA LYS A 136 -9.11 -22.37 -20.56
C LYS A 136 -9.25 -21.23 -19.55
N ARG A 137 -8.96 -21.50 -18.28
CA ARG A 137 -8.86 -20.46 -17.25
C ARG A 137 -7.70 -19.52 -17.56
N PHE A 138 -7.78 -18.28 -17.09
CA PHE A 138 -6.80 -17.25 -17.44
C PHE A 138 -5.36 -17.65 -17.07
N VAL A 139 -5.16 -18.26 -15.90
CA VAL A 139 -3.84 -18.69 -15.42
C VAL A 139 -3.26 -19.89 -16.17
N GLU A 140 -4.08 -20.62 -16.94
CA GLU A 140 -3.68 -21.78 -17.76
C GLU A 140 -3.32 -21.38 -19.20
N LEU A 141 -3.55 -20.13 -19.57
CA LEU A 141 -3.16 -19.58 -20.86
C LEU A 141 -1.65 -19.33 -20.93
N THR A 142 -1.10 -19.40 -22.14
CA THR A 142 0.26 -18.90 -22.42
C THR A 142 0.34 -17.39 -22.19
N ARG A 143 1.54 -16.85 -21.98
CA ARG A 143 1.73 -15.41 -21.74
C ARG A 143 1.22 -14.57 -22.92
N GLU A 144 1.44 -15.05 -24.14
CA GLU A 144 0.99 -14.42 -25.38
C GLU A 144 -0.54 -14.40 -25.45
N GLN A 145 -1.20 -15.49 -25.05
CA GLN A 145 -2.67 -15.55 -24.98
C GLN A 145 -3.24 -14.66 -23.89
N GLN A 146 -2.59 -14.56 -22.73
CA GLN A 146 -2.97 -13.65 -21.65
C GLN A 146 -2.88 -12.19 -22.12
N ASN A 147 -1.76 -11.81 -22.74
CA ASN A 147 -1.56 -10.47 -23.29
C ASN A 147 -2.61 -10.13 -24.34
N SER A 148 -2.85 -11.04 -25.30
CA SER A 148 -3.88 -10.87 -26.34
C SER A 148 -5.30 -10.70 -25.78
N LEU A 149 -5.59 -11.33 -24.64
CA LEU A 149 -6.89 -11.22 -23.98
C LEU A 149 -7.04 -9.90 -23.21
N LEU A 150 -5.96 -9.40 -22.59
CA LEU A 150 -5.96 -8.17 -21.80
C LEU A 150 -5.81 -6.89 -22.64
N GLU A 151 -5.19 -6.98 -23.82
CA GLU A 151 -4.91 -5.82 -24.66
C GLU A 151 -6.16 -5.00 -25.03
N PRO A 152 -7.30 -5.59 -25.46
CA PRO A 152 -8.55 -4.85 -25.67
C PRO A 152 -9.07 -4.14 -24.41
N LEU A 153 -8.75 -4.66 -23.22
CA LEU A 153 -9.20 -4.09 -21.95
C LEU A 153 -8.36 -2.87 -21.52
N GLY A 154 -7.12 -2.78 -22.01
CA GLY A 154 -6.15 -1.75 -21.63
C GLY A 154 -6.12 -0.51 -22.52
N PHE A 155 -6.62 -0.62 -23.76
CA PHE A 155 -6.48 0.39 -24.80
C PHE A 155 -7.85 0.79 -25.36
N LYS A 156 -8.20 2.09 -25.28
CA LYS A 156 -9.52 2.61 -25.68
C LYS A 156 -9.84 2.35 -27.16
N ASP A 157 -8.84 2.41 -28.03
CA ASP A 157 -8.92 2.15 -29.47
C ASP A 157 -9.14 0.68 -29.82
N LYS A 158 -8.82 -0.24 -28.89
CA LYS A 158 -9.01 -1.68 -29.05
C LYS A 158 -10.20 -2.22 -28.25
N ALA A 159 -10.93 -1.33 -27.58
CA ALA A 159 -12.06 -1.69 -26.73
C ALA A 159 -13.17 -2.36 -27.54
N ARG A 160 -13.69 -3.47 -27.01
CA ARG A 160 -14.83 -4.19 -27.59
C ARG A 160 -16.09 -3.90 -26.79
N ALA A 161 -17.22 -3.82 -27.49
CA ALA A 161 -18.52 -3.68 -26.85
C ALA A 161 -18.85 -4.93 -26.01
N GLY A 162 -19.43 -4.74 -24.83
CA GLY A 162 -19.78 -5.82 -23.91
C GLY A 162 -18.65 -6.28 -22.99
N GLU A 163 -17.45 -5.67 -23.09
CA GLU A 163 -16.30 -5.96 -22.21
C GLU A 163 -16.07 -4.85 -21.15
N GLU A 164 -17.06 -4.00 -20.88
CA GLU A 164 -16.93 -2.83 -20.01
C GLU A 164 -16.56 -3.23 -18.57
N THR A 165 -17.09 -4.34 -18.07
CA THR A 165 -16.72 -4.91 -16.76
C THR A 165 -15.24 -5.28 -16.72
N GLY A 166 -14.74 -5.92 -17.78
CA GLY A 166 -13.33 -6.28 -17.93
C GLY A 166 -12.42 -5.06 -18.00
N GLN A 167 -12.81 -4.04 -18.78
CA GLN A 167 -12.07 -2.78 -18.88
C GLN A 167 -11.99 -2.06 -17.52
N ARG A 168 -13.10 -2.00 -16.78
CA ARG A 168 -13.14 -1.37 -15.45
C ARG A 168 -12.25 -2.12 -14.45
N PHE A 169 -12.32 -3.46 -14.47
CA PHE A 169 -11.47 -4.30 -13.62
C PHE A 169 -9.98 -4.16 -13.98
N PHE A 170 -9.63 -4.22 -15.27
CA PHE A 170 -8.23 -4.14 -15.70
C PHE A 170 -7.61 -2.77 -15.41
N ARG A 171 -8.41 -1.69 -15.53
CA ARG A 171 -7.99 -0.36 -15.06
C ARG A 171 -7.66 -0.35 -13.57
N MET A 172 -8.56 -0.85 -12.74
CA MET A 172 -8.35 -0.95 -11.28
C MET A 172 -7.10 -1.79 -10.97
N MET A 173 -6.93 -2.95 -11.62
CA MET A 173 -5.72 -3.78 -11.48
C MET A 173 -4.44 -3.00 -11.80
N ARG A 174 -4.43 -2.18 -12.85
CA ARG A 174 -3.29 -1.33 -13.20
C ARG A 174 -3.02 -0.27 -12.14
N GLU A 175 -4.05 0.41 -11.65
CA GLU A 175 -3.94 1.42 -10.60
C GLU A 175 -3.33 0.84 -9.32
N TYR A 176 -3.83 -0.31 -8.88
CA TYR A 176 -3.31 -1.02 -7.71
C TYR A 176 -1.88 -1.55 -7.93
N THR A 177 -1.57 -2.03 -9.13
CA THR A 177 -0.22 -2.54 -9.44
C THR A 177 0.81 -1.41 -9.46
N VAL A 178 0.50 -0.30 -10.12
CA VAL A 178 1.37 0.88 -10.19
C VAL A 178 1.57 1.47 -8.80
N THR A 179 0.50 1.59 -8.02
CA THR A 179 0.57 2.07 -6.64
C THR A 179 1.47 1.17 -5.81
N GLY A 180 1.17 -0.13 -5.75
CA GLY A 180 1.94 -1.09 -4.94
C GLY A 180 3.41 -1.16 -5.35
N PHE A 181 3.71 -1.08 -6.65
CA PHE A 181 5.08 -1.10 -7.13
C PHE A 181 5.85 0.14 -6.71
N TYR A 182 5.36 1.34 -7.01
CA TYR A 182 6.10 2.58 -6.74
C TYR A 182 6.13 2.99 -5.26
N THR A 183 5.31 2.37 -4.41
CA THR A 183 5.43 2.50 -2.96
C THR A 183 6.32 1.44 -2.32
N SER A 184 6.76 0.43 -3.08
CA SER A 184 7.73 -0.56 -2.61
C SER A 184 9.16 -0.02 -2.65
N GLU A 185 10.08 -0.62 -1.89
CA GLU A 185 11.51 -0.27 -1.96
C GLU A 185 12.07 -0.44 -3.38
N ILE A 186 11.63 -1.48 -4.10
CA ILE A 186 12.04 -1.76 -5.48
C ILE A 186 11.59 -0.64 -6.41
N GLY A 187 10.31 -0.27 -6.38
CA GLY A 187 9.81 0.79 -7.25
C GLY A 187 10.34 2.17 -6.87
N TYR A 188 10.55 2.44 -5.58
CA TYR A 188 11.20 3.67 -5.13
C TYR A 188 12.62 3.81 -5.71
N LYS A 189 13.41 2.73 -5.67
CA LYS A 189 14.76 2.70 -6.27
C LYS A 189 14.71 2.82 -7.80
N ALA A 190 13.68 2.26 -8.44
CA ALA A 190 13.49 2.34 -9.88
C ALA A 190 13.21 3.78 -10.38
N LEU A 191 12.72 4.67 -9.52
CA LEU A 191 12.41 6.06 -9.90
C LEU A 191 13.66 6.94 -10.11
N ASP A 192 14.85 6.53 -9.66
CA ASP A 192 16.12 7.29 -9.69
C ASP A 192 15.94 8.82 -9.62
N ASN A 193 15.07 9.27 -8.70
CA ASN A 193 14.60 10.65 -8.71
C ASN A 193 15.51 11.52 -7.83
N PRO A 194 16.29 12.46 -8.40
CA PRO A 194 17.14 13.34 -7.62
C PRO A 194 16.35 14.25 -6.65
N ALA A 195 15.05 14.50 -6.89
CA ALA A 195 14.21 15.33 -6.03
C ALA A 195 13.74 14.61 -4.74
N LEU A 196 13.82 13.28 -4.67
CA LEU A 196 13.52 12.50 -3.46
C LEU A 196 14.79 12.20 -2.63
N LYS A 197 15.92 12.81 -2.98
CA LYS A 197 17.13 12.72 -2.15
C LYS A 197 16.87 13.43 -0.83
N PHE A 198 17.01 12.70 0.26
CA PHE A 198 16.98 13.28 1.59
C PHE A 198 18.27 14.09 1.77
N TYR A 199 18.14 15.41 1.70
CA TYR A 199 19.21 16.34 1.98
C TYR A 199 19.22 16.59 3.49
N SER A 200 20.25 16.09 4.20
CA SER A 200 20.46 16.46 5.60
C SER A 200 20.76 17.95 5.76
N GLU A 201 21.36 18.55 4.73
CA GLU A 201 21.56 19.98 4.54
C GLU A 201 21.21 20.31 3.09
N SER A 202 20.47 21.39 2.86
CA SER A 202 20.15 21.83 1.50
C SER A 202 21.46 22.08 0.74
N PRO A 203 21.62 21.56 -0.49
CA PRO A 203 22.85 21.76 -1.25
C PRO A 203 23.08 23.27 -1.42
N GLU A 204 24.31 23.73 -1.18
CA GLU A 204 24.66 25.13 -1.41
C GLU A 204 24.28 25.52 -2.84
N CYS A 205 23.52 26.61 -2.99
CA CYS A 205 23.17 27.12 -4.30
C CYS A 205 24.48 27.44 -5.06
N PRO A 206 24.65 26.96 -6.32
CA PRO A 206 25.93 27.00 -7.01
C PRO A 206 26.39 28.40 -7.44
N HIS A 207 25.59 29.44 -7.21
CA HIS A 207 25.89 30.82 -7.59
C HIS A 207 26.52 31.58 -6.41
N LYS A 208 27.84 31.41 -6.29
CA LYS A 208 28.69 32.29 -5.49
C LYS A 208 28.68 33.70 -6.12
N GLY A 209 27.76 34.56 -5.67
CA GLY A 209 27.64 35.95 -6.12
C GLY A 209 26.28 36.37 -6.72
N ASP A 210 25.22 35.59 -6.52
CA ASP A 210 23.88 36.00 -6.95
C ASP A 210 23.41 37.28 -6.22
N PRO A 211 22.97 38.34 -6.93
CA PRO A 211 22.40 39.53 -6.32
C PRO A 211 21.21 39.24 -5.38
N GLU A 212 20.48 38.14 -5.56
CA GLU A 212 19.38 37.76 -4.66
C GLU A 212 19.85 37.41 -3.23
N HIS A 213 21.13 37.07 -3.03
CA HIS A 213 21.69 36.82 -1.69
C HIS A 213 22.27 38.06 -1.01
N GLN A 214 22.34 39.21 -1.68
CA GLN A 214 22.86 40.45 -1.09
C GLN A 214 21.97 41.02 0.03
N HIS A 215 20.70 40.60 0.08
CA HIS A 215 19.71 41.11 1.02
C HIS A 215 19.39 40.14 2.17
N LEU A 216 20.03 38.97 2.22
CA LEU A 216 19.83 38.01 3.29
C LEU A 216 20.76 38.35 4.46
N LEU A 217 20.17 38.45 5.65
CA LEU A 217 20.92 38.70 6.88
C LEU A 217 21.91 37.54 7.12
N PRO A 218 23.10 37.82 7.67
CA PRO A 218 24.08 36.78 7.97
C PRO A 218 23.45 35.75 8.93
N GLN A 219 23.52 34.47 8.56
CA GLN A 219 23.06 33.40 9.44
C GLN A 219 24.04 33.30 10.62
N SER A 220 23.52 33.49 11.83
CA SER A 220 24.23 33.45 13.11
C SER A 220 24.46 32.02 13.60
#